data_AF-A0A519QCA4-F1
#
_entry.id   AF-A0A519QCA4-F1
#
_cell.length_a   1.000
_cell.length_b   1.000
_cell.length_c   1.000
_cell.angle_alpha   90.00
_cell.angle_beta   90.00
_cell.angle_gamma   90.00
#
_symmetry.space_group_name_H-M   'P 1'
#
loop_
_entity.id
_entity.type
_entity.pdbx_description
1 polymer ?
#
loop_
_entity_poly.entity_id
_entity_poly.type
_entity_poly.pdbx_seq_one_letter_code
_entity_poly.pdbx_strand_id
1 'polypeptide(L)'
;LCMTNLRTVVGSMDLDEVLFQRDNINSRLLTVIDAATEPWGVKVNRIEIKDLTPPVDITNAMARQMKAERERRAVITEAEGEKQAAIARAEGAKQSAILQSEGRKEAAFRDAEAREREAEAEAKATAMVSEAIARGDVNAINYFVAQKYVEAFAELARNPTAKTVIVPAEMSGLVGTIAGLGELVGLAREQQATRPPVRPAAPVTAPEAPPLPPRPPRRPTASVPSAE
;
A
#
# COMPACT_ATOMS: atom_id res chain seq x y z
N LEU A 1 -29.23 -19.55 68.13
CA LEU A 1 -29.84 -20.09 66.91
C LEU A 1 -29.18 -19.55 65.65
N CYS A 2 -29.07 -18.24 65.45
CA CYS A 2 -28.43 -17.67 64.25
C CYS A 2 -26.98 -18.12 64.04
N MET A 3 -26.15 -18.16 65.09
CA MET A 3 -24.76 -18.66 64.97
C MET A 3 -24.68 -20.14 64.55
N THR A 4 -25.62 -20.97 64.99
CA THR A 4 -25.64 -22.40 64.64
C THR A 4 -25.99 -22.58 63.17
N ASN A 5 -27.04 -21.91 62.69
CA ASN A 5 -27.43 -21.94 61.28
C ASN A 5 -26.36 -21.32 60.37
N LEU A 6 -25.72 -20.23 60.81
CA LEU A 6 -24.60 -19.63 60.09
C LEU A 6 -23.42 -20.61 59.95
N ARG A 7 -23.06 -21.31 61.02
CA ARG A 7 -22.00 -22.33 60.98
C ARG A 7 -22.34 -23.47 60.01
N THR A 8 -23.59 -23.95 60.02
CA THR A 8 -24.02 -25.04 59.13
C THR A 8 -24.01 -24.63 57.66
N VAL A 9 -24.53 -23.44 57.34
CA VAL A 9 -24.57 -22.94 55.95
C VAL A 9 -23.15 -22.69 55.44
N VAL A 10 -22.33 -21.96 56.19
CA VAL A 10 -20.94 -21.65 55.81
C VAL A 10 -20.07 -22.92 55.74
N GLY A 11 -20.30 -23.90 56.62
CA GLY A 11 -19.55 -25.16 56.63
C GLY A 11 -19.87 -26.10 55.45
N SER A 12 -20.93 -25.82 54.68
CA SER A 12 -21.34 -26.62 53.52
C SER A 12 -20.91 -26.02 52.17
N MET A 13 -20.24 -24.87 52.18
CA MET A 13 -19.85 -24.09 51.00
C MET A 13 -18.32 -24.02 50.88
N ASP A 14 -17.83 -23.88 49.65
CA ASP A 14 -16.40 -23.69 49.41
C ASP A 14 -15.97 -22.28 49.87
N LEU A 15 -14.74 -22.16 50.36
CA LEU A 15 -14.22 -20.89 50.88
C LEU A 15 -14.31 -19.75 49.84
N ASP A 16 -14.02 -20.04 48.57
CA ASP A 16 -14.15 -19.08 47.47
C ASP A 16 -15.60 -18.63 47.30
N GLU A 17 -16.56 -19.54 47.37
CA GLU A 17 -17.98 -19.25 47.28
C GLU A 17 -18.44 -18.36 48.44
N VAL A 18 -17.95 -18.64 49.65
CA VAL A 18 -18.25 -17.83 50.84
C VAL A 18 -17.69 -16.40 50.72
N LEU A 19 -16.54 -16.22 50.07
CA LEU A 19 -15.91 -14.91 49.88
C LEU A 19 -16.54 -14.10 48.75
N PHE A 20 -16.93 -14.74 47.64
CA PHE A 20 -17.41 -14.06 46.43
C PHE A 20 -18.94 -13.99 46.29
N GLN A 21 -19.70 -14.88 46.94
CA GLN A 21 -21.16 -14.98 46.76
C GLN A 21 -21.96 -14.60 48.02
N ARG A 22 -21.69 -13.40 48.58
CA ARG A 22 -22.35 -12.94 49.81
C ARG A 22 -23.88 -12.89 49.71
N ASP A 23 -24.42 -12.52 48.55
CA ASP A 23 -25.88 -12.44 48.35
C ASP A 23 -26.56 -13.81 48.38
N ASN A 24 -25.88 -14.85 47.89
CA ASN A 24 -26.36 -16.23 47.96
C ASN A 24 -26.44 -16.68 49.43
N ILE A 25 -25.39 -16.41 50.20
CA ILE A 25 -25.35 -16.75 51.63
C ILE A 25 -26.42 -15.99 52.40
N ASN A 26 -26.61 -14.69 52.13
CA ASN A 26 -27.62 -13.86 52.78
C ASN A 26 -29.04 -14.41 52.53
N SER A 27 -29.36 -14.79 51.29
CA SER A 27 -30.67 -15.34 50.95
C SER A 27 -30.91 -16.71 51.61
N ARG A 28 -29.90 -17.59 51.61
CA ARG A 28 -29.99 -18.92 52.24
C ARG A 28 -30.10 -18.83 53.76
N LEU A 29 -29.36 -17.91 54.40
CA LEU A 29 -29.48 -17.64 55.83
C LEU A 29 -30.86 -17.08 56.18
N LEU A 30 -31.39 -16.18 55.35
CA LEU A 30 -32.72 -15.61 55.54
C LEU A 30 -33.78 -16.72 55.56
N THR A 31 -33.78 -17.62 54.57
CA THR A 31 -34.74 -18.73 54.51
C THR A 31 -34.66 -19.65 55.73
N VAL A 32 -33.44 -20.04 56.14
CA VAL A 32 -33.26 -20.98 57.25
C VAL A 32 -33.62 -20.34 58.60
N ILE A 33 -33.28 -19.07 58.80
CA ILE A 33 -33.53 -18.37 60.07
C ILE A 33 -35.00 -17.96 60.17
N ASP A 34 -35.63 -17.48 59.10
CA ASP A 34 -37.05 -17.09 59.10
C ASP A 34 -37.96 -18.29 59.43
N ALA A 35 -37.69 -19.46 58.82
CA ALA A 35 -38.40 -20.71 59.14
C ALA A 35 -38.20 -21.16 60.60
N ALA A 36 -37.03 -20.89 61.19
CA ALA A 36 -36.75 -21.23 62.58
C ALA A 36 -37.38 -20.24 63.59
N THR A 37 -37.69 -19.00 63.18
CA THR A 37 -38.29 -17.96 64.03
C THR A 37 -39.81 -17.86 63.92
N GLU A 38 -40.41 -18.52 62.93
CA GLU A 38 -41.86 -18.55 62.70
C GLU A 38 -42.69 -19.02 63.93
N PRO A 39 -42.28 -20.05 64.70
CA PRO A 39 -43.01 -20.46 65.92
C PRO A 39 -43.05 -19.40 67.03
N TRP A 40 -42.18 -18.39 66.95
CA TRP A 40 -42.10 -17.29 67.90
C TRP A 40 -42.83 -16.04 67.40
N GLY A 41 -43.44 -16.09 66.21
CA GLY A 41 -44.17 -14.97 65.62
C GLY A 41 -43.27 -13.81 65.18
N VAL A 42 -41.96 -14.05 64.98
CA VAL A 42 -40.99 -13.05 64.55
C VAL A 42 -40.65 -13.26 63.07
N LYS A 43 -40.86 -12.23 62.25
CA LYS A 43 -40.48 -12.22 60.83
C LYS A 43 -39.12 -11.58 60.64
N VAL A 44 -38.21 -12.27 59.96
CA VAL A 44 -36.89 -11.72 59.64
C VAL A 44 -36.93 -11.09 58.25
N ASN A 45 -36.68 -9.78 58.17
CA ASN A 45 -36.80 -9.05 56.90
C ASN A 45 -35.49 -9.06 56.08
N ARG A 46 -34.33 -9.08 56.75
CA ARG A 46 -33.01 -8.98 56.10
C ARG A 46 -31.92 -9.55 56.98
N ILE A 47 -30.97 -10.24 56.35
CA ILE A 47 -29.74 -10.73 56.98
C ILE A 47 -28.57 -10.27 56.13
N GLU A 48 -27.54 -9.73 56.80
CA GLU A 48 -26.30 -9.32 56.16
C GLU A 48 -25.11 -9.88 56.93
N ILE A 49 -24.15 -10.40 56.18
CA ILE A 49 -22.83 -10.71 56.72
C ILE A 49 -22.04 -9.42 56.81
N LYS A 50 -21.61 -9.08 58.03
CA LYS A 50 -20.79 -7.90 58.28
C LYS A 50 -19.36 -8.09 57.78
N ASP A 51 -18.60 -8.96 58.44
CA ASP A 51 -17.20 -9.23 58.13
C ASP A 51 -16.94 -10.73 58.14
N LEU A 52 -16.16 -11.21 57.17
CA LEU A 52 -15.59 -12.55 57.16
C LEU A 52 -14.08 -12.42 57.01
N THR A 53 -13.37 -12.75 58.09
CA THR A 53 -11.91 -12.67 58.12
C THR A 53 -11.35 -14.08 58.17
N PRO A 54 -10.95 -14.66 57.02
CA PRO A 54 -10.22 -15.93 57.02
C PRO A 54 -8.87 -15.77 57.74
N PRO A 55 -8.33 -16.85 58.32
CA PRO A 55 -7.02 -16.84 58.94
C PRO A 55 -5.92 -16.56 57.90
N VAL A 56 -4.85 -15.91 58.36
CA VAL A 56 -3.77 -15.38 57.51
C VAL A 56 -3.12 -16.47 56.65
N ASP A 57 -2.97 -17.68 57.19
CA ASP A 57 -2.37 -18.82 56.48
C ASP A 57 -3.14 -19.19 55.20
N ILE A 58 -4.48 -19.16 55.26
CA ILE A 58 -5.33 -19.50 54.11
C ILE A 58 -5.28 -18.39 53.06
N THR A 59 -5.33 -17.12 53.49
CA THR A 59 -5.21 -15.99 52.55
C THR A 59 -3.88 -15.97 51.82
N ASN A 60 -2.79 -16.32 52.52
CA ASN A 60 -1.46 -16.44 51.92
C ASN A 60 -1.38 -17.62 50.93
N ALA A 61 -1.97 -18.77 51.27
CA ALA A 61 -2.03 -19.92 50.37
C ALA A 61 -2.83 -19.62 49.10
N MET A 62 -4.02 -19.00 49.25
CA MET A 62 -4.84 -18.55 48.12
C MET A 62 -4.12 -17.51 47.25
N ALA A 63 -3.47 -16.52 47.87
CA ALA A 63 -2.73 -15.51 47.12
C ALA A 63 -1.60 -16.13 46.29
N ARG A 64 -0.88 -17.11 46.85
CA ARG A 64 0.15 -17.86 46.11
C ARG A 64 -0.45 -18.69 44.97
N GLN A 65 -1.56 -19.39 45.23
CA GLN A 65 -2.24 -20.19 44.22
C GLN A 65 -2.79 -19.34 43.07
N MET A 66 -3.48 -18.23 43.38
CA MET A 66 -4.00 -17.30 42.39
C MET A 66 -2.88 -16.66 41.58
N LYS A 67 -1.76 -16.31 42.22
CA LYS A 67 -0.59 -15.79 41.51
C LYS A 67 -0.05 -16.83 40.52
N ALA A 68 0.17 -18.06 40.97
CA ALA A 68 0.68 -19.14 40.13
C ALA A 68 -0.27 -19.46 38.96
N GLU A 69 -1.58 -19.48 39.20
CA GLU A 69 -2.59 -19.70 38.15
C GLU A 69 -2.62 -18.55 37.14
N ARG A 70 -2.54 -17.30 37.61
CA ARG A 70 -2.48 -16.13 36.72
C ARG A 70 -1.19 -16.12 35.89
N GLU A 71 -0.05 -16.44 36.50
CA GLU A 71 1.24 -16.53 35.83
C GLU A 71 1.23 -17.66 34.79
N ARG A 72 0.69 -18.83 35.14
CA ARG A 72 0.47 -19.93 34.20
C ARG A 72 -0.39 -19.49 33.02
N ARG A 73 -1.51 -18.82 33.28
CA ARG A 73 -2.40 -18.32 32.21
C ARG A 73 -1.70 -17.30 31.33
N ALA A 74 -0.96 -16.36 31.91
CA ALA A 74 -0.20 -15.37 31.17
C ALA A 74 0.81 -16.03 30.21
N VAL A 75 1.59 -17.00 30.70
CA VAL A 75 2.56 -17.75 29.87
C VAL A 75 1.87 -18.51 28.74
N ILE A 76 0.72 -19.15 29.00
CA ILE A 76 -0.03 -19.85 27.96
C ILE A 76 -0.55 -18.88 26.90
N THR A 77 -1.10 -17.74 27.33
CA THR A 77 -1.61 -16.71 26.42
C THR A 77 -0.49 -16.10 25.57
N GLU A 78 0.68 -15.82 26.18
CA GLU A 78 1.85 -15.30 25.48
C GLU A 78 2.37 -16.30 24.44
N ALA A 79 2.56 -17.57 24.83
CA ALA A 79 3.02 -18.61 23.93
C ALA A 79 2.06 -18.85 22.74
N GLU A 80 0.75 -18.80 22.99
CA GLU A 80 -0.24 -18.92 21.92
C GLU A 80 -0.21 -17.67 21.00
N GLY A 81 -0.02 -16.48 21.55
CA GLY A 81 0.18 -15.25 20.78
C GLY A 81 1.43 -15.30 19.90
N GLU A 82 2.56 -15.78 20.44
CA GLU A 82 3.81 -15.95 19.69
C GLU A 82 3.66 -16.95 18.55
N LYS A 83 3.01 -18.09 18.81
CA LYS A 83 2.73 -19.11 17.80
C LYS A 83 1.86 -18.55 16.68
N GLN A 84 0.77 -17.86 17.03
CA GLN A 84 -0.12 -17.24 16.04
C GLN A 84 0.62 -16.17 15.22
N ALA A 85 1.44 -15.34 15.85
CA ALA A 85 2.25 -14.35 15.17
C ALA A 85 3.28 -15.00 14.23
N ALA A 86 3.91 -16.10 14.63
CA ALA A 86 4.86 -16.84 13.79
C ALA A 86 4.19 -17.44 12.55
N ILE A 87 3.00 -18.03 12.72
CA ILE A 87 2.19 -18.58 11.62
C ILE A 87 1.83 -17.46 10.64
N ALA A 88 1.26 -16.36 11.14
CA ALA A 88 0.85 -15.23 10.29
C ALA A 88 2.03 -14.63 9.50
N ARG A 89 3.21 -14.52 10.12
CA ARG A 89 4.42 -14.06 9.42
C ARG A 89 4.86 -15.04 8.34
N ALA A 90 4.86 -16.34 8.62
CA ALA A 90 5.24 -17.37 7.66
C ALA A 90 4.27 -17.43 6.47
N GLU A 91 2.96 -17.32 6.72
CA GLU A 91 1.93 -17.23 5.69
C GLU A 91 2.08 -15.97 4.84
N GLY A 92 2.30 -14.82 5.47
CA GLY A 92 2.58 -13.57 4.77
C GLY A 92 3.83 -13.64 3.89
N ALA A 93 4.92 -14.24 4.39
CA ALA A 93 6.15 -14.44 3.62
C ALA A 93 5.93 -15.38 2.42
N LYS A 94 5.21 -16.49 2.62
CA LYS A 94 4.84 -17.42 1.55
C LYS A 94 4.01 -16.71 0.48
N GLN A 95 2.97 -15.98 0.88
CA GLN A 95 2.09 -15.27 -0.05
C GLN A 95 2.85 -14.18 -0.82
N SER A 96 3.72 -13.43 -0.13
CA SER A 96 4.56 -12.42 -0.76
C SER A 96 5.50 -13.04 -1.80
N ALA A 97 6.14 -14.16 -1.48
CA ALA A 97 7.04 -14.85 -2.42
C ALA A 97 6.30 -15.40 -3.66
N ILE A 98 5.07 -15.89 -3.49
CA ILE A 98 4.21 -16.32 -4.60
C ILE A 98 3.87 -15.13 -5.49
N LEU A 99 3.33 -14.04 -4.92
CA LEU A 99 2.96 -12.85 -5.68
C LEU A 99 4.14 -12.20 -6.40
N GLN A 100 5.33 -12.18 -5.78
CA GLN A 100 6.55 -11.71 -6.43
C GLN A 100 6.96 -12.60 -7.62
N SER A 101 6.78 -13.91 -7.50
CA SER A 101 7.13 -14.85 -8.58
C SER A 101 6.12 -14.79 -9.73
N GLU A 102 4.84 -14.65 -9.41
CA GLU A 102 3.77 -14.42 -10.38
C GLU A 102 3.95 -13.08 -11.11
N GLY A 103 4.22 -11.99 -10.37
CA GLY A 103 4.48 -10.68 -10.94
C GLY A 103 5.71 -10.68 -11.87
N ARG A 104 6.79 -11.38 -11.50
CA ARG A 104 7.96 -11.55 -12.37
C ARG A 104 7.64 -12.33 -13.64
N LYS A 105 6.84 -13.40 -13.53
CA LYS A 105 6.40 -14.20 -14.68
C LYS A 105 5.54 -13.36 -15.63
N GLU A 106 4.57 -12.61 -15.09
CA GLU A 106 3.70 -11.78 -15.90
C GLU A 106 4.49 -10.65 -16.56
N ALA A 107 5.37 -9.96 -15.83
CA ALA A 107 6.24 -8.93 -16.41
C ALA A 107 7.08 -9.49 -17.57
N ALA A 108 7.76 -10.63 -17.37
CA ALA A 108 8.55 -11.26 -18.43
C ALA A 108 7.71 -11.68 -19.65
N PHE A 109 6.47 -12.13 -19.44
CA PHE A 109 5.55 -12.46 -20.52
C PHE A 109 5.13 -11.22 -21.31
N ARG A 110 4.76 -10.14 -20.63
CA ARG A 110 4.39 -8.87 -21.27
C ARG A 110 5.55 -8.26 -22.05
N ASP A 111 6.76 -8.35 -21.51
CA ASP A 111 7.98 -7.88 -22.19
C ASP A 111 8.26 -8.71 -23.45
N ALA A 112 8.08 -10.03 -23.39
CA ALA A 112 8.22 -10.90 -24.56
C ALA A 112 7.16 -10.60 -25.63
N GLU A 113 5.90 -10.45 -25.24
CA GLU A 113 4.80 -10.09 -26.13
C GLU A 113 4.99 -8.71 -26.77
N ALA A 114 5.53 -7.74 -26.01
CA ALA A 114 5.89 -6.43 -26.53
C ALA A 114 6.96 -6.53 -27.62
N ARG A 115 8.02 -7.30 -27.40
CA ARG A 115 9.09 -7.52 -28.40
C ARG A 115 8.59 -8.25 -29.63
N GLU A 116 7.74 -9.26 -29.48
CA GLU A 116 7.16 -9.98 -30.61
C GLU A 116 6.31 -9.04 -31.48
N ARG A 117 5.45 -8.23 -30.84
CA ARG A 117 4.64 -7.22 -31.53
C ARG A 117 5.49 -6.15 -32.23
N GLU A 118 6.57 -5.71 -31.60
CA GLU A 118 7.51 -4.75 -32.18
C GLU A 118 8.23 -5.36 -33.39
N ALA A 119 8.73 -6.59 -33.28
CA ALA A 119 9.37 -7.31 -34.38
C ALA A 119 8.41 -7.58 -35.54
N GLU A 120 7.14 -7.94 -35.27
CA GLU A 120 6.12 -8.05 -36.30
C GLU A 120 5.81 -6.72 -36.98
N ALA A 121 5.76 -5.63 -36.22
CA ALA A 121 5.54 -4.29 -36.76
C ALA A 121 6.70 -3.87 -37.66
N GLU A 122 7.94 -4.14 -37.25
CA GLU A 122 9.14 -3.87 -38.03
C GLU A 122 9.22 -4.74 -39.30
N ALA A 123 8.88 -6.03 -39.19
CA ALA A 123 8.79 -6.93 -40.34
C ALA A 123 7.73 -6.45 -41.35
N LYS A 124 6.55 -6.03 -40.87
CA LYS A 124 5.49 -5.45 -41.72
C LYS A 124 5.94 -4.14 -42.36
N ALA A 125 6.58 -3.26 -41.61
CA ALA A 125 7.12 -2.00 -42.14
C ALA A 125 8.17 -2.25 -43.22
N THR A 126 9.07 -3.20 -42.99
CA THR A 126 10.12 -3.61 -43.94
C THR A 126 9.51 -4.22 -45.19
N ALA A 127 8.50 -5.08 -45.05
CA ALA A 127 7.77 -5.66 -46.18
C ALA A 127 7.05 -4.57 -47.00
N MET A 128 6.37 -3.63 -46.34
CA MET A 128 5.71 -2.50 -47.02
C MET A 128 6.71 -1.63 -47.79
N VAL A 129 7.88 -1.35 -47.19
CA VAL A 129 8.96 -0.61 -47.85
C VAL A 129 9.54 -1.41 -49.02
N SER A 130 9.81 -2.71 -48.84
CA SER A 130 10.31 -3.59 -49.89
C SER A 130 9.33 -3.69 -51.07
N GLU A 131 8.03 -3.76 -50.80
CA GLU A 131 7.00 -3.82 -51.82
C GLU A 131 6.87 -2.47 -52.56
N ALA A 132 6.96 -1.35 -51.83
CA ALA A 132 7.00 -0.01 -52.43
C ALA A 132 8.23 0.18 -53.34
N ILE A 133 9.40 -0.32 -52.91
CA ILE A 133 10.64 -0.31 -53.71
C ILE A 133 10.47 -1.17 -54.98
N ALA A 134 9.88 -2.37 -54.85
CA ALA A 134 9.66 -3.28 -55.98
C ALA A 134 8.64 -2.75 -57.01
N ARG A 135 7.66 -1.94 -56.57
CA ARG A 135 6.69 -1.27 -57.45
C ARG A 135 7.23 -0.06 -58.22
N GLY A 136 8.48 0.35 -57.93
CA GLY A 136 9.27 1.20 -58.80
C GLY A 136 9.55 2.59 -58.22
N ASP A 137 10.78 2.78 -57.74
CA ASP A 137 11.76 3.72 -58.31
C ASP A 137 13.09 3.53 -57.55
N VAL A 138 14.16 3.11 -58.25
CA VAL A 138 15.48 2.81 -57.64
C VAL A 138 16.09 4.07 -56.99
N ASN A 139 15.64 5.26 -57.42
CA ASN A 139 16.04 6.54 -56.85
C ASN A 139 15.53 6.77 -55.41
N ALA A 140 14.41 6.16 -55.02
CA ALA A 140 13.88 6.29 -53.66
C ALA A 140 14.74 5.57 -52.60
N ILE A 141 15.48 4.53 -53.00
CA ILE A 141 16.42 3.80 -52.13
C ILE A 141 17.56 4.74 -51.69
N ASN A 142 18.13 5.51 -52.63
CA ASN A 142 19.20 6.47 -52.35
C ASN A 142 18.74 7.56 -51.37
N TYR A 143 17.48 8.00 -51.46
CA TYR A 143 16.89 8.96 -50.53
C TYR A 143 16.73 8.38 -49.11
N PHE A 144 16.28 7.13 -48.99
CA PHE A 144 16.16 6.45 -47.69
C PHE A 144 17.52 6.22 -47.01
N VAL A 145 18.54 5.83 -47.78
CA VAL A 145 19.91 5.67 -47.28
C VAL A 145 20.46 7.03 -46.82
N ALA A 146 20.27 8.09 -47.61
CA ALA A 146 20.67 9.44 -47.22
C ALA A 146 19.95 9.91 -45.94
N GLN A 147 18.64 9.66 -45.81
CA GLN A 147 17.89 10.01 -44.61
C GLN A 147 18.40 9.28 -43.36
N LYS A 148 18.66 7.96 -43.44
CA LYS A 148 19.26 7.19 -42.35
C LYS A 148 20.68 7.64 -42.00
N TYR A 149 21.46 8.08 -42.98
CA TYR A 149 22.78 8.65 -42.77
C TYR A 149 22.72 9.97 -42.00
N VAL A 150 21.77 10.85 -42.33
CA VAL A 150 21.56 12.13 -41.65
C VAL A 150 21.02 11.93 -40.23
N GLU A 151 20.09 11.00 -40.02
CA GLU A 151 19.60 10.62 -38.68
C GLU A 151 20.72 10.08 -37.79
N ALA A 152 21.52 9.13 -38.31
CA ALA A 152 22.66 8.56 -37.58
C ALA A 152 23.71 9.64 -37.24
N PHE A 153 23.96 10.57 -38.15
CA PHE A 153 24.85 11.70 -37.89
C PHE A 153 24.28 12.68 -36.85
N ALA A 154 22.96 12.91 -36.86
CA ALA A 154 22.28 13.76 -35.88
C ALA A 154 22.29 13.15 -34.46
N GLU A 155 22.13 11.82 -34.33
CA GLU A 155 22.30 11.12 -33.06
C GLU A 155 23.74 11.16 -32.55
N LEU A 156 24.71 10.97 -33.45
CA LEU A 156 26.13 11.09 -33.13
C LEU A 156 26.48 12.51 -32.64
N ALA A 157 25.92 13.55 -33.28
CA ALA A 157 26.12 14.94 -32.90
C ALA A 157 25.45 15.32 -31.57
N ARG A 158 24.37 14.64 -31.17
CA ARG A 158 23.67 14.88 -29.89
C ARG A 158 24.29 14.13 -28.70
N ASN A 159 25.20 13.17 -28.95
CA ASN A 159 25.86 12.42 -27.87
C ASN A 159 27.04 13.22 -27.27
N PRO A 160 26.97 13.69 -26.01
CA PRO A 160 28.01 14.51 -25.40
C PRO A 160 29.34 13.77 -25.13
N THR A 161 29.39 12.45 -25.33
CA THR A 161 30.58 11.61 -25.09
C THR A 161 31.38 11.32 -26.36
N ALA A 162 30.81 11.54 -27.54
CA ALA A 162 31.46 11.28 -28.83
C ALA A 162 32.42 12.42 -29.22
N LYS A 163 33.59 12.50 -28.57
CA LYS A 163 34.61 13.55 -28.82
C LYS A 163 35.41 13.37 -30.12
N THR A 164 35.26 12.25 -30.81
CA THR A 164 36.00 11.94 -32.05
C THR A 164 35.05 11.46 -33.13
N VAL A 165 34.79 12.31 -34.13
CA VAL A 165 33.98 12.01 -35.32
C VAL A 165 34.93 11.75 -36.49
N ILE A 166 34.99 10.51 -36.98
CA ILE A 166 35.71 10.18 -38.21
C ILE A 166 34.77 10.48 -39.37
N VAL A 167 34.96 11.64 -39.98
CA VAL A 167 34.21 12.08 -41.16
C VAL A 167 34.87 11.48 -42.41
N PRO A 168 34.17 10.65 -43.20
CA PRO A 168 34.71 10.16 -44.47
C PRO A 168 35.05 11.33 -45.40
N ALA A 169 36.20 11.25 -46.09
CA ALA A 169 36.81 12.36 -46.83
C ALA A 169 35.89 13.04 -47.87
N GLU A 170 34.83 12.37 -48.32
CA GLU A 170 33.86 12.87 -49.31
C GLU A 170 32.94 13.98 -48.77
N MET A 171 32.76 14.11 -47.44
CA MET A 171 32.01 15.21 -46.83
C MET A 171 32.79 16.54 -46.79
N SER A 172 34.11 16.50 -46.95
CA SER A 172 34.96 17.72 -46.97
C SER A 172 34.61 18.62 -48.17
N GLY A 173 34.11 18.02 -49.26
CA GLY A 173 33.63 18.76 -50.44
C GLY A 173 32.33 19.53 -50.22
N LEU A 174 31.45 19.04 -49.32
CA LEU A 174 30.17 19.68 -49.00
C LEU A 174 30.30 20.86 -48.02
N VAL A 175 31.31 20.85 -47.15
CA VAL A 175 31.58 21.98 -46.25
C VAL A 175 32.10 23.19 -47.03
N GLY A 176 32.85 22.97 -48.11
CA GLY A 176 33.33 24.04 -49.00
C GLY A 176 32.21 24.75 -49.77
N THR A 177 31.15 24.04 -50.17
CA THR A 177 30.02 24.64 -50.90
C THR A 177 29.10 25.47 -50.00
N ILE A 178 28.94 25.08 -48.73
CA ILE A 178 28.17 25.85 -47.74
C ILE A 178 28.91 27.12 -47.31
N ALA A 179 30.24 27.07 -47.20
CA ALA A 179 31.06 28.26 -46.93
C ALA A 179 30.98 29.30 -48.07
N GLY A 180 31.02 28.87 -49.33
CA GLY A 180 30.88 29.75 -50.49
C GLY A 180 29.48 30.38 -50.63
N LEU A 181 28.43 29.69 -50.19
CA LEU A 181 27.07 30.26 -50.12
C LEU A 181 26.92 31.26 -48.96
N GLY A 182 27.63 31.06 -47.84
CA GLY A 182 27.65 32.00 -46.72
C GLY A 182 28.25 33.36 -47.08
N GLU A 183 29.28 33.37 -47.94
CA GLU A 183 29.92 34.60 -48.41
C GLU A 183 29.02 35.38 -49.39
N LEU A 184 28.29 34.69 -50.27
CA LEU A 184 27.27 35.29 -51.14
C LEU A 184 26.07 35.86 -50.36
N VAL A 185 25.66 35.21 -49.27
CA VAL A 185 24.59 35.69 -48.39
C VAL A 185 25.05 36.88 -47.53
N GLY A 186 26.34 36.93 -47.17
CA GLY A 186 26.96 38.09 -46.51
C GLY A 186 26.94 39.34 -47.39
N LEU A 187 27.28 39.20 -48.67
CA LEU A 187 27.22 40.28 -49.66
C LEU A 187 25.79 40.75 -49.96
N ALA A 188 24.80 39.84 -49.90
CA ALA A 188 23.39 40.19 -50.04
C ALA A 188 22.83 40.95 -48.81
N ARG A 189 23.36 40.68 -47.61
CA ARG A 189 22.97 41.37 -46.36
C ARG A 189 23.42 42.83 -46.31
N GLU A 190 24.54 43.19 -46.94
CA GLU A 190 24.99 44.59 -47.01
C GLU A 190 24.08 45.46 -47.89
N GLN A 191 23.43 44.88 -48.92
CA GLN A 191 22.47 45.62 -49.75
C GLN A 191 21.09 45.81 -49.11
N GLN A 192 20.77 45.05 -48.05
CA GLN A 192 19.46 45.09 -47.40
C GLN A 192 19.40 46.04 -46.18
N ALA A 193 20.54 46.57 -45.76
CA ALA A 193 20.66 47.51 -44.63
C ALA A 193 20.21 48.96 -44.94
N THR A 194 19.84 49.28 -46.19
CA THR A 194 19.47 50.64 -46.64
C THR A 194 17.96 50.92 -46.72
N ARG A 195 17.07 50.10 -46.14
CA ARG A 195 15.62 50.43 -46.05
C ARG A 195 15.16 50.75 -44.62
N PRO A 196 14.42 51.85 -44.40
CA PRO A 196 13.98 52.25 -43.07
C PRO A 196 12.88 51.34 -42.50
N PRO A 197 12.78 51.21 -41.16
CA PRO A 197 11.96 50.18 -40.51
C PRO A 197 10.47 50.55 -40.41
N VAL A 198 9.61 49.54 -40.63
CA VAL A 198 8.16 49.59 -40.40
C VAL A 198 7.85 49.23 -38.94
N ARG A 199 6.95 49.99 -38.30
CA ARG A 199 6.52 49.80 -36.90
C ARG A 199 5.79 48.46 -36.68
N PRO A 200 5.98 47.78 -35.54
CA PRO A 200 5.30 46.51 -35.24
C PRO A 200 3.85 46.70 -34.76
N ALA A 201 2.95 45.85 -35.27
CA ALA A 201 1.57 45.70 -34.82
C ALA A 201 1.49 44.84 -33.53
N ALA A 202 0.47 45.10 -32.71
CA ALA A 202 0.23 44.48 -31.41
C ALA A 202 -0.06 42.96 -31.46
N PRO A 203 0.15 42.20 -30.37
CA PRO A 203 0.01 40.74 -30.37
C PRO A 203 -1.45 40.29 -30.29
N VAL A 204 -1.80 39.32 -31.14
CA VAL A 204 -3.07 38.59 -31.11
C VAL A 204 -3.00 37.51 -30.02
N THR A 205 -4.01 37.47 -29.17
CA THR A 205 -4.21 36.53 -28.06
C THR A 205 -4.35 35.07 -28.52
N ALA A 206 -3.71 34.14 -27.81
CA ALA A 206 -3.80 32.69 -28.03
C ALA A 206 -5.21 32.13 -27.75
N PRO A 207 -5.62 31.03 -28.39
CA PRO A 207 -6.92 30.40 -28.15
C PRO A 207 -6.95 29.60 -26.84
N GLU A 208 -8.11 29.66 -26.19
CA GLU A 208 -8.49 29.06 -24.91
C GLU A 208 -8.57 27.52 -24.96
N ALA A 209 -8.07 26.85 -23.91
CA ALA A 209 -8.10 25.40 -23.78
C ALA A 209 -9.47 24.88 -23.29
N PRO A 210 -9.93 23.69 -23.73
CA PRO A 210 -11.25 23.16 -23.37
C PRO A 210 -11.34 22.71 -21.90
N PRO A 211 -12.53 22.74 -21.26
CA PRO A 211 -12.71 22.48 -19.84
C PRO A 211 -12.64 20.99 -19.46
N LEU A 212 -12.06 20.70 -18.29
CA LEU A 212 -11.98 19.36 -17.67
C LEU A 212 -13.36 18.83 -17.23
N PRO A 213 -13.59 17.49 -17.29
CA PRO A 213 -14.83 16.87 -16.82
C PRO A 213 -14.97 16.85 -15.27
N PRO A 214 -16.20 16.81 -14.73
CA PRO A 214 -16.46 16.90 -13.30
C PRO A 214 -16.09 15.64 -12.51
N ARG A 215 -15.61 15.86 -11.27
CA ARG A 215 -15.19 14.83 -10.30
C ARG A 215 -16.40 14.03 -9.77
N PRO A 216 -16.28 12.71 -9.57
CA PRO A 216 -17.36 11.90 -8.98
C PRO A 216 -17.58 12.19 -7.47
N PRO A 217 -18.80 12.01 -6.94
CA PRO A 217 -19.15 12.33 -5.56
C PRO A 217 -18.51 11.38 -4.54
N ARG A 218 -18.06 11.93 -3.41
CA ARG A 218 -17.53 11.19 -2.26
C ARG A 218 -18.63 10.33 -1.63
N ARG A 219 -18.38 9.03 -1.44
CA ARG A 219 -19.22 8.15 -0.63
C ARG A 219 -19.21 8.61 0.85
N PRO A 220 -20.36 8.62 1.55
CA PRO A 220 -20.40 8.85 2.98
C PRO A 220 -19.80 7.66 3.74
N THR A 221 -18.93 7.97 4.69
CA THR A 221 -18.33 7.02 5.64
C THR A 221 -19.43 6.45 6.55
N ALA A 222 -19.55 5.12 6.58
CA ALA A 222 -20.42 4.44 7.54
C ALA A 222 -19.90 4.65 8.96
N SER A 223 -20.74 5.23 9.81
CA SER A 223 -20.57 5.32 11.25
C SER A 223 -20.67 3.92 11.86
N VAL A 224 -19.61 3.51 12.56
CA VAL A 224 -19.61 2.35 13.46
C VAL A 224 -20.49 2.68 14.67
N PRO A 225 -21.42 1.81 15.11
CA PRO A 225 -22.11 2.03 16.38
C PRO A 225 -21.19 1.62 17.53
N SER A 226 -20.98 2.54 18.47
CA SER A 226 -20.46 2.24 19.80
C SER A 226 -21.45 1.33 20.53
N ALA A 227 -20.95 0.21 21.04
CA ALA A 227 -21.65 -0.60 22.03
C ALA A 227 -21.25 -0.12 23.42
N GLU A 228 -22.24 0.35 24.18
CA GLU A 228 -22.24 0.45 25.63
C GLU A 228 -23.61 -0.05 26.13
#